data_AF-A0ABD0WQW5-F1
#
_entry.id   AF-A0ABD0WQW5-F1
#
_cell.length_a   1.000
_cell.length_b   1.000
_cell.length_c   1.000
_cell.angle_alpha   90.00
_cell.angle_beta   90.00
_cell.angle_gamma   90.00
#
_symmetry.space_group_name_H-M   'P 1'
#
loop_
_entity.id
_entity.type
_entity.pdbx_description
1 polymer ?
#
loop_
_entity_poly.entity_id
_entity_poly.type
_entity_poly.pdbx_seq_one_letter_code
_entity_poly.pdbx_strand_id
1 'polypeptide(L)'
;MATSKEQEAADYLRKHKIIELMGNLTSMLFFYRPERPQEFLITQLEELRESKTRSLDCPSLFNDTNLDAVFGILDPTKQGHISYAQYREALTTLGIETFNEQPEGVAKDIISQETFKREAKEGLKRSFIPD
;
A
#
# COMPACT_ATOMS: atom_id res chain seq x y z
N MET A 1 -17.71 -27.29 11.63
CA MET A 1 -16.26 -27.37 11.88
C MET A 1 -15.62 -27.52 10.52
N ALA A 2 -14.68 -26.64 10.15
CA ALA A 2 -14.00 -26.73 8.86
C ALA A 2 -13.24 -28.07 8.78
N THR A 3 -13.23 -28.72 7.62
CA THR A 3 -12.45 -29.95 7.41
C THR A 3 -10.94 -29.63 7.44
N SER A 4 -10.07 -30.60 7.76
CA SER A 4 -8.60 -30.41 7.79
C SER A 4 -8.08 -29.69 6.53
N LYS A 5 -8.63 -30.07 5.36
CA LYS A 5 -8.27 -29.48 4.06
C LYS A 5 -8.73 -28.03 3.89
N GLU A 6 -9.91 -27.68 4.40
CA GLU A 6 -10.39 -26.30 4.38
C GLU A 6 -9.53 -25.40 5.27
N GLN A 7 -9.10 -25.90 6.42
CA GLN A 7 -8.20 -25.18 7.31
C GLN A 7 -6.82 -24.97 6.67
N GLU A 8 -6.23 -26.02 6.09
CA GLU A 8 -4.95 -25.94 5.37
C GLU A 8 -5.01 -24.93 4.21
N ALA A 9 -6.10 -24.94 3.43
CA ALA A 9 -6.28 -23.97 2.34
C ALA A 9 -6.41 -22.54 2.86
N ALA A 10 -7.19 -22.33 3.93
CA ALA A 10 -7.34 -21.01 4.55
C ALA A 10 -6.00 -20.48 5.09
N ASP A 11 -5.20 -21.34 5.72
CA ASP A 11 -3.89 -20.97 6.25
C ASP A 11 -2.89 -20.64 5.13
N TYR A 12 -2.94 -21.37 4.02
CA TYR A 12 -2.14 -21.05 2.83
C TYR A 12 -2.51 -19.67 2.25
N LEU A 13 -3.81 -19.39 2.09
CA LEU A 13 -4.29 -18.11 1.57
C LEU A 13 -3.84 -16.93 2.46
N ARG A 14 -3.95 -17.08 3.78
CA ARG A 14 -3.51 -16.06 4.75
C ARG A 14 -2.00 -15.89 4.73
N LYS A 15 -1.24 -16.98 4.82
CA LYS A 15 0.24 -16.95 4.83
C LYS A 15 0.81 -16.23 3.61
N HIS A 16 0.21 -16.45 2.45
CA HIS A 16 0.69 -15.88 1.19
C HIS A 16 -0.03 -14.59 0.78
N LYS A 17 -0.89 -14.02 1.64
CA LYS A 17 -1.67 -12.78 1.40
C LYS A 17 -2.38 -12.79 0.04
N ILE A 18 -2.95 -13.93 -0.34
CA ILE A 18 -3.53 -14.13 -1.69
C ILE A 18 -4.79 -13.28 -1.88
N ILE A 19 -5.57 -13.08 -0.81
CA ILE A 19 -6.80 -12.28 -0.87
C ILE A 19 -6.46 -10.80 -1.11
N GLU A 20 -5.42 -10.31 -0.45
CA GLU A 20 -4.89 -8.96 -0.55
C GLU A 20 -4.30 -8.70 -1.95
N LEU A 21 -3.55 -9.67 -2.48
CA LEU A 21 -3.06 -9.64 -3.87
C LEU A 21 -4.22 -9.52 -4.87
N MET A 22 -5.25 -10.36 -4.71
CA MET A 22 -6.44 -10.30 -5.58
C MET A 22 -7.19 -8.97 -5.44
N GLY A 23 -7.30 -8.44 -4.22
CA GLY A 23 -7.84 -7.11 -3.95
C GLY A 23 -7.10 -6.02 -4.73
N ASN A 24 -5.77 -6.00 -4.63
CA ASN A 24 -4.94 -5.03 -5.35
C ASN A 24 -5.10 -5.12 -6.88
N LEU A 25 -5.03 -6.33 -7.44
CA LEU A 25 -5.16 -6.56 -8.89
C LEU A 25 -6.55 -6.14 -9.40
N THR A 26 -7.60 -6.43 -8.65
CA THR A 26 -8.97 -6.01 -9.02
C THR A 26 -9.14 -4.50 -8.90
N SER A 27 -8.61 -3.85 -7.86
CA SER A 27 -8.58 -2.38 -7.75
C SER A 27 -7.84 -1.74 -8.93
N MET A 28 -6.71 -2.28 -9.35
CA MET A 28 -5.96 -1.81 -10.52
C MET A 28 -6.80 -1.92 -11.80
N LEU A 29 -7.51 -3.04 -12.01
CA LEU A 29 -8.41 -3.18 -13.16
C LEU A 29 -9.54 -2.13 -13.16
N PHE A 30 -10.16 -1.88 -12.01
CA PHE A 30 -11.22 -0.87 -11.88
C PHE A 30 -10.72 0.56 -12.13
N PHE A 31 -9.49 0.87 -11.69
CA PHE A 31 -8.88 2.17 -11.84
C PHE A 31 -8.39 2.42 -13.28
N TYR A 32 -7.53 1.55 -13.80
CA TYR A 32 -6.90 1.75 -15.10
C TYR A 32 -7.81 1.39 -16.29
N ARG A 33 -8.80 0.52 -16.08
CA ARG A 33 -9.73 0.04 -17.12
C ARG A 33 -9.04 -0.30 -18.44
N PRO A 34 -8.04 -1.20 -18.43
CA PRO A 34 -7.27 -1.53 -19.61
C PRO A 34 -8.15 -2.21 -20.67
N GLU A 35 -7.89 -1.94 -21.95
CA GLU A 35 -8.58 -2.61 -23.06
C GLU A 35 -8.34 -4.13 -23.07
N ARG A 36 -7.16 -4.56 -22.58
CA ARG A 36 -6.71 -5.96 -22.53
C ARG A 36 -6.42 -6.37 -21.08
N PRO A 37 -7.45 -6.69 -20.27
CA PRO A 37 -7.29 -6.88 -18.83
C PRO A 37 -6.41 -8.08 -18.46
N GLN A 38 -6.46 -9.16 -19.24
CA GLN A 38 -5.62 -10.33 -18.97
C GLN A 38 -4.14 -10.02 -19.17
N GLU A 39 -3.77 -9.36 -20.27
CA GLU A 39 -2.38 -8.95 -20.52
C GLU A 39 -1.88 -7.99 -19.45
N PHE A 40 -2.71 -7.01 -19.06
CA PHE A 40 -2.39 -6.08 -17.99
C PHE A 40 -2.09 -6.81 -16.66
N LEU A 41 -2.94 -7.76 -16.26
CA LEU A 41 -2.72 -8.54 -15.03
C LEU A 41 -1.43 -9.36 -15.08
N ILE A 42 -1.09 -9.93 -16.24
CA ILE A 42 0.17 -10.67 -16.43
C ILE A 42 1.35 -9.73 -16.21
N THR A 43 1.36 -8.56 -16.84
CA THR A 43 2.41 -7.55 -16.66
C THR A 43 2.56 -7.16 -15.19
N GLN A 44 1.46 -6.86 -14.49
CA GLN A 44 1.52 -6.49 -13.07
C GLN A 44 2.09 -7.61 -12.19
N LEU A 45 1.77 -8.87 -12.47
CA LEU A 45 2.31 -10.01 -11.74
C LEU A 45 3.79 -10.27 -12.04
N GLU A 46 4.24 -10.03 -13.27
CA GLU A 46 5.65 -10.13 -13.66
C GLU A 46 6.50 -9.06 -12.97
N GLU A 47 6.04 -7.81 -12.97
CA GLU A 47 6.67 -6.71 -12.22
C GLU A 47 6.73 -7.02 -10.72
N LEU A 48 5.65 -7.57 -10.15
CA LEU A 48 5.61 -7.96 -8.74
C LEU A 48 6.62 -9.07 -8.44
N ARG A 49 6.75 -10.07 -9.32
CA ARG A 49 7.75 -11.15 -9.17
C ARG A 49 9.19 -10.60 -9.22
N GLU A 50 9.46 -9.67 -10.13
CA GLU A 50 10.79 -9.07 -10.27
C GLU A 50 11.16 -8.18 -9.08
N SER A 51 10.19 -7.40 -8.58
CA SER A 51 10.39 -6.52 -7.41
C SER A 51 10.77 -7.32 -6.15
N LYS A 52 10.18 -8.51 -5.94
CA LYS A 52 10.56 -9.42 -4.85
C LYS A 52 12.02 -9.88 -4.90
N THR A 53 12.56 -10.07 -6.10
CA THR A 53 13.94 -10.54 -6.28
C THR A 53 14.96 -9.42 -6.10
N ARG A 54 14.57 -8.18 -6.44
CA ARG A 54 15.51 -7.06 -6.59
C ARG A 54 15.33 -5.93 -5.55
N SER A 55 14.39 -6.07 -4.61
CA SER A 55 13.99 -4.99 -3.69
C SER A 55 13.65 -3.68 -4.43
N LEU A 56 13.13 -3.80 -5.66
CA LEU A 56 12.72 -2.67 -6.48
C LEU A 56 11.30 -2.22 -6.13
N ASP A 57 10.92 -1.04 -6.64
CA ASP A 57 9.58 -0.49 -6.50
C ASP A 57 8.52 -1.50 -6.93
N CYS A 58 7.73 -1.95 -5.95
CA CYS A 58 6.63 -2.88 -6.14
C CYS A 58 5.52 -2.19 -6.95
N PRO A 59 4.92 -2.85 -7.95
CA PRO A 59 3.74 -2.31 -8.61
C PRO A 59 2.64 -2.12 -7.56
N SER A 60 2.26 -0.87 -7.32
CA SER A 60 1.22 -0.49 -6.40
C SER A 60 0.32 0.55 -7.05
N LEU A 61 -0.96 0.57 -6.65
CA LEU A 61 -1.92 1.55 -7.14
C LEU A 61 -1.49 3.00 -6.82
N PHE A 62 -0.76 3.19 -5.72
CA PHE A 62 -0.34 4.49 -5.22
C PHE A 62 1.15 4.73 -5.52
N ASN A 63 1.42 5.55 -6.53
CA ASN A 63 2.76 6.03 -6.83
C ASN A 63 3.08 7.35 -6.09
N ASP A 64 4.29 7.87 -6.29
CA ASP A 64 4.73 9.13 -5.66
C ASP A 64 3.78 10.30 -5.92
N THR A 65 3.26 10.42 -7.13
CA THR A 65 2.31 11.48 -7.51
C THR A 65 1.00 11.36 -6.73
N ASN A 66 0.51 10.13 -6.50
CA ASN A 66 -0.68 9.91 -5.68
C ASN A 66 -0.42 10.32 -4.22
N LEU A 67 0.73 9.99 -3.66
CA LEU A 67 1.09 10.36 -2.29
C LEU A 67 1.29 11.87 -2.13
N ASP A 68 1.86 12.53 -3.14
CA ASP A 68 1.99 14.00 -3.18
C ASP A 68 0.61 14.66 -3.22
N ALA A 69 -0.33 14.12 -3.98
CA ALA A 69 -1.70 14.61 -4.02
C ALA A 69 -2.41 14.43 -2.67
N VAL A 70 -2.28 13.27 -2.03
CA VAL A 70 -2.86 13.02 -0.69
C VAL A 70 -2.26 13.99 0.33
N PHE A 71 -0.94 14.19 0.33
CA PHE A 71 -0.31 15.13 1.24
C PHE A 71 -0.81 16.57 1.01
N GLY A 72 -0.94 16.98 -0.25
CA GLY A 72 -1.49 18.30 -0.60
C GLY A 72 -2.94 18.52 -0.15
N ILE A 73 -3.75 17.46 -0.08
CA ILE A 73 -5.12 17.52 0.48
C ILE A 73 -5.07 17.73 2.00
N LEU A 74 -4.09 17.15 2.68
CA LEU A 74 -3.94 17.22 4.13
C LEU A 74 -3.26 18.52 4.61
N ASP A 75 -2.43 19.13 3.76
CA ASP A 75 -1.81 20.45 3.98
C ASP A 75 -2.34 21.50 2.99
N PRO A 76 -3.62 21.92 3.13
CA PRO A 76 -4.22 22.92 2.24
C PRO A 76 -3.53 24.29 2.35
N THR A 77 -2.86 24.54 3.48
CA THR A 77 -2.13 25.78 3.76
C THR A 77 -0.71 25.80 3.20
N LYS A 78 -0.21 24.70 2.65
CA LYS A 78 1.16 24.53 2.14
C LYS A 78 2.24 24.89 3.16
N GLN A 79 2.02 24.52 4.41
CA GLN A 79 2.97 24.72 5.52
C GLN A 79 4.11 23.68 5.50
N GLY A 80 4.04 22.65 4.64
CA GLY A 80 5.06 21.64 4.44
C GLY A 80 5.05 20.49 5.46
N HIS A 81 4.02 20.42 6.31
CA HIS A 81 3.88 19.41 7.35
C HIS A 81 2.40 19.11 7.66
N ILE A 82 2.15 17.93 8.23
CA ILE A 82 0.85 17.48 8.73
C ILE A 82 0.95 17.05 10.18
N SER A 83 -0.18 17.09 10.89
CA SER A 83 -0.30 16.53 12.24
C SER A 83 -0.28 15.00 12.22
N TYR A 84 0.03 14.40 13.35
CA TYR A 84 -0.05 12.96 13.56
C TYR A 84 -1.46 12.40 13.33
N ALA A 85 -2.50 13.15 13.71
CA ALA A 85 -3.88 12.77 13.46
C ALA A 85 -4.16 12.63 11.95
N GLN A 86 -3.70 13.60 11.15
CA GLN A 86 -3.83 13.57 9.69
C GLN A 86 -3.00 12.46 9.06
N TYR A 87 -1.76 12.26 9.53
CA TYR A 87 -0.90 11.16 9.11
C TYR A 87 -1.61 9.81 9.29
N ARG A 88 -2.14 9.55 10.49
CA ARG A 88 -2.81 8.28 10.81
C ARG A 88 -4.06 8.06 9.95
N GLU A 89 -4.88 9.09 9.80
CA GLU A 89 -6.10 9.04 8.98
C GLU A 89 -5.78 8.75 7.51
N ALA A 90 -4.73 9.40 6.99
CA ALA A 90 -4.29 9.22 5.61
C ALA A 90 -3.81 7.80 5.34
N LEU A 91 -2.97 7.24 6.21
CA LEU A 91 -2.50 5.86 6.06
C LEU A 91 -3.66 4.86 6.15
N THR A 92 -4.59 5.08 7.08
CA THR A 92 -5.79 4.25 7.22
C THR A 92 -6.65 4.31 5.95
N THR A 93 -6.84 5.51 5.38
CA THR A 93 -7.61 5.73 4.14
C THR A 93 -6.94 5.06 2.93
N LEU A 94 -5.61 4.98 2.93
CA LEU A 94 -4.83 4.26 1.92
C LEU A 94 -4.86 2.73 2.10
N GLY A 95 -5.57 2.22 3.12
CA GLY A 95 -5.65 0.78 3.42
C GLY A 95 -4.41 0.23 4.11
N ILE A 96 -3.61 1.10 4.75
CA ILE A 96 -2.42 0.70 5.51
C ILE A 96 -2.83 0.52 6.96
N GLU A 97 -3.02 -0.73 7.38
CA GLU A 97 -3.47 -1.07 8.75
C GLU A 97 -2.31 -1.11 9.75
N THR A 98 -1.09 -1.40 9.29
CA THR A 98 0.11 -1.46 10.12
C THR A 98 1.12 -0.42 9.65
N PHE A 99 1.35 0.61 10.48
CA PHE A 99 2.26 1.71 10.18
C PHE A 99 3.08 2.11 11.42
N ASN A 100 4.10 2.95 11.22
CA ASN A 100 4.93 3.46 12.30
C ASN A 100 4.13 4.46 13.16
N GLU A 101 3.90 4.14 14.44
CA GLU A 101 3.22 5.05 15.36
C GLU A 101 4.13 6.18 15.88
N GLN A 102 5.44 6.08 15.66
CA GLN A 102 6.43 7.08 16.06
C GLN A 102 7.24 7.57 14.84
N PRO A 103 6.60 8.20 13.84
CA PRO A 103 7.30 8.73 12.70
C PRO A 103 8.15 9.95 13.09
N GLU A 104 9.14 10.27 12.27
CA GLU A 104 9.95 11.47 12.44
C GLU A 104 9.05 12.73 12.47
N GLY A 105 9.28 13.61 13.45
CA GLY A 105 8.47 14.83 13.63
C GLY A 105 7.21 14.67 14.50
N VAL A 106 6.82 13.44 14.87
CA VAL A 106 5.63 13.20 15.73
C VAL A 106 5.69 13.93 17.07
N ALA A 107 6.86 14.03 17.69
CA ALA A 107 7.03 14.66 19.00
C ALA A 107 6.69 16.16 19.00
N LYS A 108 6.71 16.80 17.82
CA LYS A 108 6.35 18.20 17.63
C LYS A 108 5.02 18.36 16.86
N ASP A 109 4.38 17.25 16.49
CA ASP A 109 3.21 17.22 15.62
C ASP A 109 3.45 17.83 14.23
N ILE A 110 4.67 17.69 13.72
CA ILE A 110 5.14 18.29 12.45
C ILE A 110 5.74 17.16 11.61
N ILE A 111 4.90 16.38 10.96
CA ILE A 111 5.32 15.29 10.09
C ILE A 111 5.52 15.85 8.68
N SER A 112 6.75 15.79 8.16
CA SER A 112 7.08 16.32 6.83
C SER A 112 6.49 15.46 5.71
N GLN A 113 6.36 16.05 4.52
CA GLN A 113 5.98 15.32 3.30
C GLN A 113 6.89 14.13 3.02
N GLU A 114 8.20 14.29 3.20
CA GLU A 114 9.18 13.22 3.00
C GLU A 114 8.95 12.06 3.98
N THR A 115 8.70 12.38 5.25
CA THR A 115 8.40 11.36 6.28
C THR A 115 7.11 10.63 5.95
N PHE A 116 6.04 11.36 5.62
CA PHE A 116 4.76 10.76 5.23
C PHE A 116 4.93 9.80 4.04
N LYS A 117 5.61 10.25 2.96
CA LYS A 117 5.80 9.43 1.75
C LYS A 117 6.61 8.17 2.05
N ARG A 118 7.68 8.29 2.83
CA ARG A 118 8.53 7.16 3.22
C ARG A 118 7.72 6.12 4.00
N GLU A 119 7.01 6.55 5.02
CA GLU A 119 6.19 5.65 5.85
C GLU A 119 5.01 5.04 5.07
N ALA A 120 4.36 5.82 4.20
CA ALA A 120 3.28 5.33 3.34
C ALA A 120 3.78 4.25 2.37
N LYS A 121 4.93 4.46 1.71
CA LYS A 121 5.53 3.47 0.82
C LYS A 121 5.88 2.18 1.56
N GLU A 122 6.49 2.29 2.74
CA GLU A 122 6.83 1.12 3.55
C GLU A 122 5.58 0.38 4.06
N GLY A 123 4.54 1.12 4.46
CA GLY A 123 3.24 0.55 4.83
C GLY A 123 2.60 -0.22 3.67
N LEU A 124 2.54 0.38 2.47
CA LEU A 124 1.99 -0.26 1.27
C LEU A 124 2.79 -1.52 0.91
N LYS A 125 4.13 -1.48 0.95
CA LYS A 125 4.96 -2.68 0.72
C LYS A 125 4.60 -3.81 1.67
N ARG A 126 4.43 -3.52 2.96
CA ARG A 126 4.05 -4.53 3.97
C ARG A 126 2.64 -5.08 3.75
N SER A 127 1.71 -4.26 3.30
CA SER A 127 0.34 -4.71 2.98
C SER A 127 0.31 -5.68 1.80
N PHE A 128 1.17 -5.49 0.79
CA PHE A 128 1.10 -6.27 -0.47
C PHE A 128 2.16 -7.37 -0.63
N ILE A 129 3.24 -7.35 0.15
CA ILE A 129 4.32 -8.32 0.05
C ILE A 129 4.23 -9.30 1.25
N PRO A 130 4.12 -10.61 1.00
CA PRO A 130 4.29 -11.62 2.05
C PRO A 130 5.77 -11.71 2.46
N ASP A 131 6.04 -11.98 3.74
CA ASP A 131 7.39 -12.29 4.25
C ASP A 131 8.01 -13.52 3.56
#